data_AF-A0A1H7TZL4-F1
#
_entry.id   AF-A0A1H7TZL4-F1
#
_cell.length_a   1.000
_cell.length_b   1.000
_cell.length_c   1.000
_cell.angle_alpha   90.00
_cell.angle_beta   90.00
_cell.angle_gamma   90.00
#
_symmetry.space_group_name_H-M   'P 1'
#
loop_
_entity.id
_entity.type
_entity.pdbx_description
1 polymer ?
#
loop_
_entity_poly.entity_id
_entity_poly.type
_entity_poly.pdbx_seq_one_letter_code
_entity_poly.pdbx_strand_id
1 'polypeptide(L)'
;MLLTLTTQYAAKGYSAAIVVQDGHVFGVAVPQEGVEPKQYLLGLLEHRFLEDALPALEIMAEMTNDPEILYNYGVCLSEMNRVEESVSPLQACVEEAPDYAHAHAALGFSFIKLGQLDKAESVLRDAAKQLPDDLWINRNLGGLLAKRGKHEEAKPFFERALAANPQDVATLYGLALPSSTLPVRFWPEIRTCGLRIQ
;
A
#
# COMPACT_ATOMS: atom_id res chain seq x y z
N MET A 1 -1.05 27.76 -21.31
CA MET A 1 -0.96 26.39 -21.86
C MET A 1 -1.71 25.36 -21.00
N LEU A 2 -1.49 25.31 -19.69
CA LEU A 2 -2.24 24.40 -18.79
C LEU A 2 -3.76 24.68 -18.78
N LEU A 3 -4.16 25.94 -18.53
CA LEU A 3 -5.58 26.36 -18.58
C LEU A 3 -6.26 26.04 -19.92
N THR A 4 -5.55 26.13 -21.04
CA THR A 4 -6.10 25.81 -22.36
C THR A 4 -6.33 24.31 -22.54
N LEU A 5 -5.47 23.46 -21.98
CA LEU A 5 -5.61 22.00 -22.06
C LEU A 5 -6.73 21.50 -21.16
N THR A 6 -6.77 21.94 -19.90
CA THR A 6 -7.87 21.57 -18.98
C THR A 6 -9.22 22.02 -19.52
N THR A 7 -9.30 23.22 -20.10
CA THR A 7 -10.53 23.69 -20.77
C THR A 7 -10.90 22.84 -21.98
N GLN A 8 -9.91 22.38 -22.76
CA GLN A 8 -10.15 21.51 -23.93
C GLN A 8 -10.66 20.12 -23.52
N TYR A 9 -10.16 19.56 -22.42
CA TYR A 9 -10.65 18.30 -21.87
C TYR A 9 -12.04 18.45 -21.25
N ALA A 10 -12.27 19.52 -20.50
CA ALA A 10 -13.59 19.86 -19.96
C ALA A 10 -14.64 19.99 -21.08
N ALA A 11 -14.31 20.63 -22.20
CA ALA A 11 -15.20 20.74 -23.36
C ALA A 11 -15.56 19.39 -24.00
N LYS A 12 -14.81 18.32 -23.72
CA LYS A 12 -15.09 16.94 -24.15
C LYS A 12 -15.80 16.10 -23.07
N GLY A 13 -16.15 16.71 -21.93
CA GLY A 13 -16.76 16.03 -20.78
C GLY A 13 -15.75 15.34 -19.84
N TYR A 14 -14.47 15.69 -19.91
CA TYR A 14 -13.42 15.08 -19.08
C TYR A 14 -12.98 16.02 -17.95
N SER A 15 -12.71 15.45 -16.78
CA SER A 15 -11.96 16.09 -15.70
C SER A 15 -10.48 15.70 -15.81
N ALA A 16 -9.54 16.63 -15.69
CA ALA A 16 -8.12 16.34 -15.91
C ALA A 16 -7.20 16.99 -14.88
N ALA A 17 -6.19 16.23 -14.44
CA ALA A 17 -5.03 16.71 -13.70
C ALA A 17 -3.88 16.78 -14.69
N ILE A 18 -3.25 17.95 -14.84
CA ILE A 18 -2.21 18.20 -15.85
C ILE A 18 -1.06 19.00 -15.23
N VAL A 19 0.18 18.59 -15.48
CA VAL A 19 1.40 19.32 -15.12
C VAL A 19 2.28 19.52 -16.35
N VAL A 20 3.09 20.58 -16.35
CA VAL A 20 4.14 20.81 -17.36
C VAL A 20 5.48 20.67 -16.68
N GLN A 21 6.29 19.73 -17.17
CA GLN A 21 7.63 19.48 -16.66
C GLN A 21 8.59 19.24 -17.83
N ASP A 22 9.77 19.87 -17.79
CA ASP A 22 10.82 19.76 -18.81
C ASP A 22 10.32 19.97 -20.26
N GLY A 23 9.38 20.90 -20.44
CA GLY A 23 8.79 21.21 -21.75
C GLY A 23 7.74 20.21 -22.25
N HIS A 24 7.44 19.17 -21.48
CA HIS A 24 6.44 18.14 -21.78
C HIS A 24 5.18 18.32 -20.92
N VAL A 25 4.04 17.85 -21.44
CA VAL A 25 2.75 17.86 -20.75
C VAL A 25 2.44 16.45 -20.27
N PHE A 26 2.25 16.30 -18.96
CA PHE A 26 1.81 15.06 -18.34
C PHE A 26 0.42 15.26 -17.76
N GLY A 27 -0.44 14.26 -17.84
CA GLY A 27 -1.75 14.39 -17.23
C GLY A 27 -2.60 13.14 -17.29
N VAL A 28 -3.51 13.04 -16.32
CA VAL A 28 -4.57 12.04 -16.26
C VAL A 28 -5.89 12.76 -16.51
N ALA A 29 -6.62 12.30 -17.53
CA ALA A 29 -7.95 12.77 -17.85
C ALA A 29 -8.96 11.63 -17.66
N VAL A 30 -10.00 11.88 -16.87
CA VAL A 30 -11.07 10.92 -16.59
C VAL A 30 -12.36 11.36 -17.28
N PRO A 31 -13.14 10.44 -17.86
CA PRO A 31 -14.28 10.77 -18.73
C PRO A 31 -15.52 11.27 -17.98
N GLN A 32 -15.43 11.44 -16.65
CA GLN A 32 -16.53 11.84 -15.80
C GLN A 32 -16.36 13.31 -15.40
N GLU A 33 -17.25 14.14 -15.90
CA GLU A 33 -17.29 15.56 -15.59
C GLU A 33 -17.55 15.80 -14.10
N GLY A 34 -16.76 16.67 -13.48
CA GLY A 34 -16.90 17.04 -12.06
C GLY A 34 -16.27 16.08 -11.06
N VAL A 35 -15.78 14.91 -11.50
CA VAL A 35 -15.04 13.97 -10.65
C VAL A 35 -13.55 14.24 -10.73
N GLU A 36 -12.90 14.51 -9.60
CA GLU A 36 -11.45 14.71 -9.60
C GLU A 36 -10.71 13.41 -9.97
N PRO A 37 -9.62 13.46 -10.76
CA PRO A 37 -8.88 12.26 -11.16
C PRO A 37 -8.44 11.38 -9.99
N LYS A 38 -8.03 11.99 -8.87
CA LYS A 38 -7.72 11.25 -7.64
C LYS A 38 -8.92 10.44 -7.14
N GLN A 39 -10.10 11.06 -7.02
CA GLN A 39 -11.32 10.38 -6.58
C GLN A 39 -11.72 9.25 -7.52
N TYR A 40 -11.60 9.46 -8.84
CA TYR A 40 -11.86 8.42 -9.82
C TYR A 40 -10.93 7.21 -9.63
N LEU A 41 -9.63 7.47 -9.40
CA LEU A 41 -8.65 6.41 -9.15
C LEU A 41 -8.93 5.65 -7.86
N LEU A 42 -9.26 6.36 -6.78
CA LEU A 42 -9.68 5.72 -5.53
C LEU A 42 -10.90 4.81 -5.78
N GLY A 43 -11.90 5.30 -6.52
CA GLY A 43 -13.07 4.52 -6.97
C GLY A 43 -12.71 3.22 -7.69
N LEU A 44 -11.75 3.26 -8.62
CA LEU A 44 -11.26 2.06 -9.31
C LEU A 44 -10.65 1.06 -8.33
N LEU A 45 -9.88 1.54 -7.35
CA LEU A 45 -9.25 0.70 -6.35
C LEU A 45 -10.28 0.06 -5.41
N GLU A 46 -11.33 0.78 -4.99
CA GLU A 46 -12.43 0.21 -4.18
C GLU A 46 -13.06 -1.00 -4.86
N HIS A 47 -13.24 -0.90 -6.17
CA HIS A 47 -13.82 -1.95 -7.00
C HIS A 47 -12.78 -2.94 -7.53
N ARG A 48 -11.52 -2.84 -7.10
CA ARG A 48 -10.43 -3.76 -7.44
C ARG A 48 -10.05 -3.77 -8.93
N PHE A 49 -10.31 -2.68 -9.65
CA PHE A 49 -9.84 -2.46 -11.02
C PHE A 49 -8.37 -2.03 -11.03
N LEU A 50 -7.49 -2.91 -10.54
CA LEU A 50 -6.06 -2.63 -10.35
C LEU A 50 -5.36 -2.33 -11.67
N GLU A 51 -5.66 -3.11 -12.71
CA GLU A 51 -5.06 -2.95 -14.05
C GLU A 51 -5.42 -1.61 -14.69
N ASP A 52 -6.64 -1.12 -14.46
CA ASP A 52 -7.12 0.16 -14.99
C ASP A 52 -6.57 1.35 -14.18
N ALA A 53 -6.42 1.19 -12.86
CA ALA A 53 -5.92 2.24 -11.98
C ALA A 53 -4.41 2.46 -12.14
N LEU A 54 -3.65 1.39 -12.39
CA LEU A 54 -2.19 1.37 -12.31
C LEU A 54 -1.49 2.42 -13.21
N PRO A 55 -1.81 2.56 -14.52
CA PRO A 55 -1.13 3.54 -15.37
C PRO A 55 -1.38 4.98 -14.90
N ALA A 56 -2.58 5.26 -14.40
CA ALA A 56 -2.93 6.58 -13.92
C ALA A 56 -2.37 6.86 -12.51
N LEU A 57 -2.20 5.84 -11.68
CA LEU A 57 -1.48 5.93 -10.40
C LEU A 57 0.00 6.27 -10.60
N GLU A 58 0.66 5.62 -11.57
CA GLU A 58 2.05 5.91 -11.93
C GLU A 58 2.22 7.37 -12.36
N ILE A 59 1.39 7.84 -13.30
CA ILE A 59 1.43 9.22 -13.78
C ILE A 59 1.12 10.20 -12.63
N MET A 60 0.06 9.96 -11.85
CA MET A 60 -0.31 10.85 -10.75
C MET A 60 0.76 10.91 -9.65
N ALA A 61 1.44 9.79 -9.37
CA ALA A 61 2.54 9.73 -8.42
C ALA A 61 3.68 10.65 -8.85
N GLU A 62 4.10 10.56 -10.12
CA GLU A 62 5.16 11.41 -10.69
C GLU A 62 4.79 12.90 -10.68
N MET A 63 3.51 13.21 -10.93
CA MET A 63 3.05 14.59 -11.06
C MET A 63 2.83 15.31 -9.74
N THR A 64 2.41 14.59 -8.69
CA THR A 64 1.85 15.21 -7.48
C THR A 64 2.64 14.94 -6.21
N ASN A 65 3.43 13.86 -6.16
CA ASN A 65 4.00 13.32 -4.92
C ASN A 65 2.97 13.21 -3.77
N ASP A 66 1.67 13.08 -4.09
CA ASP A 66 0.62 12.94 -3.08
C ASP A 66 0.84 11.61 -2.32
N PRO A 67 1.00 11.64 -0.98
CA PRO A 67 1.29 10.43 -0.21
C PRO A 67 0.24 9.33 -0.37
N GLU A 68 -1.03 9.68 -0.51
CA GLU A 68 -2.09 8.69 -0.70
C GLU A 68 -2.01 8.05 -2.09
N ILE A 69 -1.64 8.80 -3.12
CA ILE A 69 -1.40 8.26 -4.47
C ILE A 69 -0.16 7.36 -4.45
N LEU A 70 0.95 7.80 -3.86
CA LEU A 70 2.18 7.01 -3.74
C LEU A 70 1.94 5.69 -2.98
N TYR A 71 1.20 5.77 -1.87
CA TYR A 71 0.78 4.61 -1.10
C TYR A 71 -0.05 3.63 -1.94
N ASN A 72 -1.11 4.13 -2.59
CA ASN A 72 -2.01 3.30 -3.38
C ASN A 72 -1.32 2.72 -4.63
N TYR A 73 -0.40 3.45 -5.26
CA TYR A 73 0.42 2.95 -6.36
C TYR A 73 1.25 1.74 -5.91
N GLY A 74 1.95 1.87 -4.78
CA GLY A 74 2.72 0.79 -4.19
C GLY A 74 1.89 -0.42 -3.78
N VAL A 75 0.74 -0.20 -3.14
CA VAL A 75 -0.19 -1.29 -2.77
C VAL A 75 -0.73 -1.99 -4.02
N CYS A 76 -1.13 -1.24 -5.04
CA CYS A 76 -1.61 -1.78 -6.31
C CYS A 76 -0.57 -2.71 -6.97
N LEU A 77 0.69 -2.26 -7.05
CA LEU A 77 1.80 -3.08 -7.55
C LEU A 77 1.99 -4.37 -6.73
N SER A 78 1.95 -4.27 -5.40
CA SER A 78 2.07 -5.42 -4.51
C SER A 78 0.95 -6.44 -4.70
N GLU A 79 -0.30 -5.97 -4.86
CA GLU A 79 -1.46 -6.83 -5.13
C GLU A 79 -1.39 -7.52 -6.49
N MET A 80 -0.80 -6.86 -7.48
CA MET A 80 -0.51 -7.43 -8.80
C MET A 80 0.74 -8.34 -8.80
N ASN A 81 1.29 -8.66 -7.62
CA ASN A 81 2.50 -9.47 -7.43
C ASN A 81 3.77 -8.87 -8.09
N ARG A 82 3.77 -7.55 -8.34
CA ARG A 82 4.93 -6.76 -8.80
C ARG A 82 5.65 -6.17 -7.58
N VAL A 83 6.10 -7.05 -6.69
CA VAL A 83 6.56 -6.68 -5.34
C VAL A 83 7.82 -5.81 -5.39
N GLU A 84 8.76 -6.12 -6.28
CA GLU A 84 10.00 -5.36 -6.46
C GLU A 84 9.69 -3.90 -6.81
N GLU A 85 8.73 -3.68 -7.71
CA GLU A 85 8.35 -2.35 -8.19
C GLU A 85 7.59 -1.56 -7.13
N SER A 86 6.86 -2.24 -6.22
CA SER A 86 6.13 -1.58 -5.13
C SER A 86 7.02 -0.81 -4.15
N VAL A 87 8.30 -1.18 -4.03
CA VAL A 87 9.21 -0.59 -3.03
C VAL A 87 9.43 0.91 -3.30
N SER A 88 9.64 1.31 -4.54
CA SER A 88 9.95 2.71 -4.89
C SER A 88 8.84 3.69 -4.50
N PRO A 89 7.57 3.50 -4.91
CA PRO A 89 6.50 4.43 -4.53
C PRO A 89 6.17 4.37 -3.03
N LEU A 90 6.29 3.22 -2.36
CA LEU A 90 6.08 3.13 -0.91
C LEU A 90 7.19 3.85 -0.13
N GLN A 91 8.43 3.75 -0.60
CA GLN A 91 9.56 4.48 -0.02
C GLN A 91 9.38 5.99 -0.18
N ALA A 92 8.99 6.45 -1.37
CA ALA A 92 8.65 7.84 -1.62
C ALA A 92 7.49 8.32 -0.72
N CYS A 93 6.45 7.50 -0.53
CA CYS A 93 5.36 7.83 0.39
C CYS A 93 5.85 8.04 1.84
N VAL A 94 6.76 7.18 2.31
CA VAL A 94 7.34 7.29 3.66
C VAL A 94 8.23 8.53 3.78
N GLU A 95 8.90 8.93 2.71
CA GLU A 95 9.74 10.14 2.68
C GLU A 95 8.89 11.42 2.69
N GLU A 96 7.81 11.46 1.91
CA GLU A 96 6.88 12.59 1.84
C GLU A 96 5.97 12.71 3.08
N ALA A 97 5.54 11.58 3.63
CA ALA A 97 4.70 11.50 4.83
C ALA A 97 5.24 10.48 5.85
N PRO A 98 6.24 10.86 6.68
CA PRO A 98 6.85 9.96 7.65
C PRO A 98 5.89 9.40 8.72
N ASP A 99 4.77 10.06 8.96
CA ASP A 99 3.69 9.67 9.86
C ASP A 99 2.59 8.82 9.20
N TYR A 100 2.77 8.45 7.93
CA TYR A 100 1.88 7.53 7.22
C TYR A 100 2.18 6.08 7.63
N ALA A 101 1.71 5.67 8.80
CA ALA A 101 1.98 4.35 9.39
C ALA A 101 1.66 3.18 8.45
N HIS A 102 0.57 3.26 7.68
CA HIS A 102 0.20 2.23 6.71
C HIS A 102 1.20 2.12 5.55
N ALA A 103 1.87 3.21 5.15
CA ALA A 103 2.92 3.17 4.13
C ALA A 103 4.16 2.43 4.63
N HIS A 104 4.58 2.68 5.88
CA HIS A 104 5.64 1.91 6.54
C HIS A 104 5.32 0.41 6.59
N ALA A 105 4.07 0.06 6.90
CA ALA A 105 3.65 -1.33 6.95
C ALA A 105 3.51 -2.00 5.58
N ALA A 106 3.09 -1.27 4.54
CA ALA A 106 3.11 -1.74 3.16
C ALA A 106 4.53 -1.99 2.68
N LEU A 107 5.43 -1.05 2.93
CA LEU A 107 6.85 -1.18 2.61
C LEU A 107 7.47 -2.38 3.33
N GLY A 108 7.14 -2.57 4.60
CA GLY A 108 7.54 -3.73 5.38
C GLY A 108 7.04 -5.05 4.81
N PHE A 109 5.77 -5.10 4.39
CA PHE A 109 5.21 -6.27 3.71
C PHE A 109 5.95 -6.60 2.41
N SER A 110 6.23 -5.59 1.57
CA SER A 110 7.02 -5.78 0.35
C SER A 110 8.43 -6.29 0.67
N PHE A 111 9.11 -5.75 1.69
CA PHE A 111 10.40 -6.29 2.13
C PHE A 111 10.33 -7.73 2.65
N ILE A 112 9.26 -8.14 3.36
CA ILE A 112 9.06 -9.54 3.78
C ILE A 112 9.00 -10.47 2.57
N LYS A 113 8.27 -10.07 1.53
CA LYS A 113 8.09 -10.83 0.28
C LYS A 113 9.40 -10.95 -0.48
N LEU A 114 10.20 -9.88 -0.52
CA LEU A 114 11.54 -9.85 -1.11
C LEU A 114 12.62 -10.51 -0.24
N GLY A 115 12.29 -11.00 0.96
CA GLY A 115 13.25 -11.61 1.89
C GLY A 115 14.19 -10.63 2.59
N GLN A 116 13.97 -9.32 2.47
CA GLN A 116 14.75 -8.26 3.11
C GLN A 116 14.29 -8.05 4.57
N LEU A 117 14.42 -9.09 5.39
CA LEU A 117 13.77 -9.17 6.71
C LEU A 117 14.23 -8.09 7.71
N ASP A 118 15.50 -7.67 7.67
CA ASP A 118 16.00 -6.63 8.56
C ASP A 118 15.40 -5.25 8.25
N LYS A 119 15.24 -4.92 6.95
CA LYS A 119 14.56 -3.69 6.54
C LYS A 119 13.08 -3.74 6.90
N ALA A 120 12.43 -4.88 6.68
CA ALA A 120 11.05 -5.08 7.06
C ALA A 120 10.82 -4.85 8.56
N GLU A 121 11.71 -5.34 9.42
CA GLU A 121 11.57 -5.20 10.86
C GLU A 121 11.67 -3.73 11.29
N SER A 122 12.60 -2.98 10.70
CA SER A 122 12.76 -1.55 10.99
C SER A 122 11.45 -0.79 10.73
N VAL A 123 10.94 -0.86 9.49
CA VAL A 123 9.76 -0.08 9.09
C VAL A 123 8.48 -0.56 9.79
N LEU A 124 8.33 -1.86 10.04
CA LEU A 124 7.15 -2.37 10.77
C LEU A 124 7.16 -1.98 12.24
N ARG A 125 8.34 -1.87 12.88
CA ARG A 125 8.43 -1.37 14.25
C ARG A 125 8.10 0.11 14.32
N ASP A 126 8.46 0.90 13.31
CA ASP A 126 8.09 2.32 13.26
C ASP A 126 6.59 2.48 13.02
N ALA A 127 5.99 1.70 12.11
CA ALA A 127 4.54 1.62 11.93
C ALA A 127 3.81 1.26 13.25
N ALA A 128 4.31 0.28 13.99
CA ALA A 128 3.72 -0.16 15.26
C ALA A 128 3.88 0.85 16.40
N LYS A 129 4.88 1.74 16.35
CA LYS A 129 4.97 2.86 17.31
C LYS A 129 3.91 3.93 17.01
N GLN A 130 3.60 4.16 15.74
CA GLN A 130 2.63 5.15 15.31
C GLN A 130 1.19 4.68 15.57
N LEU A 131 0.89 3.42 15.24
CA LEU A 131 -0.43 2.81 15.44
C LEU A 131 -0.28 1.48 16.20
N PRO A 132 -0.20 1.51 17.54
CA PRO A 132 0.12 0.35 18.37
C PRO A 132 -0.93 -0.77 18.33
N ASP A 133 -2.19 -0.44 18.03
CA ASP A 133 -3.32 -1.38 18.04
C ASP A 133 -3.86 -1.69 16.64
N ASP A 134 -3.18 -1.24 15.58
CA ASP A 134 -3.61 -1.54 14.21
C ASP A 134 -3.40 -3.04 13.91
N LEU A 135 -4.48 -3.69 13.49
CA LEU A 135 -4.52 -5.12 13.20
C LEU A 135 -3.48 -5.51 12.16
N TRP A 136 -3.41 -4.78 11.06
CA TRP A 136 -2.60 -5.15 9.90
C TRP A 136 -1.11 -4.99 10.20
N ILE A 137 -0.74 -3.90 10.89
CA ILE A 137 0.63 -3.64 11.33
C ILE A 137 1.10 -4.72 12.30
N ASN A 138 0.30 -4.99 13.34
CA ASN A 138 0.63 -6.01 14.35
C ASN A 138 0.73 -7.41 13.71
N ARG A 139 -0.17 -7.75 12.80
CA ARG A 139 -0.12 -9.02 12.07
C ARG A 139 1.14 -9.16 11.23
N ASN A 140 1.54 -8.12 10.50
CA ASN A 140 2.74 -8.15 9.66
C ASN A 140 4.02 -8.26 10.50
N LEU A 141 4.10 -7.55 11.62
CA LEU A 141 5.25 -7.62 12.53
C LEU A 141 5.33 -8.99 13.24
N GLY A 142 4.20 -9.52 13.71
CA GLY A 142 4.13 -10.89 14.26
C GLY A 142 4.54 -11.94 13.22
N GLY A 143 4.04 -11.81 11.99
CA GLY A 143 4.39 -12.70 10.88
C GLY A 143 5.88 -12.68 10.53
N LEU A 144 6.49 -11.48 10.50
CA LEU A 144 7.92 -11.31 10.31
C LEU A 144 8.74 -11.97 11.43
N LEU A 145 8.39 -11.73 12.69
CA LEU A 145 9.09 -12.31 13.84
C LEU A 145 8.98 -13.84 13.84
N ALA A 146 7.81 -14.39 13.53
CA ALA A 146 7.62 -15.82 13.34
C ALA A 146 8.47 -16.38 12.18
N LYS A 147 8.56 -15.66 11.05
CA LYS A 147 9.43 -16.02 9.91
C LYS A 147 10.92 -16.02 10.30
N ARG A 148 11.33 -15.23 11.30
CA ARG A 148 12.68 -15.22 11.88
C ARG A 148 12.88 -16.27 13.00
N GLY A 149 11.87 -17.08 13.32
CA GLY A 149 11.91 -18.06 14.42
C GLY A 149 11.74 -17.45 15.82
N LYS A 150 11.43 -16.15 15.92
CA LYS A 150 11.24 -15.42 17.18
C LYS A 150 9.79 -15.53 17.65
N HIS A 151 9.31 -16.76 17.86
CA HIS A 151 7.90 -17.04 18.13
C HIS A 151 7.38 -16.39 19.43
N GLU A 152 8.18 -16.40 20.50
CA GLU A 152 7.81 -15.74 21.78
C GLU A 152 7.66 -14.22 21.63
N GLU A 153 8.50 -13.59 20.80
CA GLU A 153 8.38 -12.15 20.50
C GLU A 153 7.19 -11.86 19.58
N ALA A 154 6.80 -12.79 18.70
CA ALA A 154 5.69 -12.63 17.76
C ALA A 154 4.32 -12.65 18.44
N LYS A 155 4.17 -13.51 19.46
CA LYS A 155 2.91 -13.75 20.17
C LYS A 155 2.16 -12.47 20.62
N PRO A 156 2.78 -11.51 21.33
CA PRO A 156 2.08 -10.31 21.78
C PRO A 156 1.54 -9.45 20.61
N PHE A 157 2.19 -9.48 19.44
CA PHE A 157 1.69 -8.76 18.26
C PHE A 157 0.47 -9.45 17.66
N PHE A 158 0.47 -10.79 17.55
CA PHE A 158 -0.72 -11.51 17.13
C PHE A 158 -1.89 -11.35 18.11
N GLU A 159 -1.62 -11.34 19.42
CA GLU A 159 -2.65 -11.09 20.44
C GLU A 159 -3.28 -9.69 20.29
N ARG A 160 -2.49 -8.65 20.03
CA ARG A 160 -3.02 -7.30 19.72
C ARG A 160 -3.86 -7.28 18.44
N ALA A 161 -3.40 -7.95 17.38
CA ALA A 161 -4.18 -8.04 16.14
C ALA A 161 -5.52 -8.77 16.34
N LEU A 162 -5.56 -9.84 17.16
CA LEU A 162 -6.81 -10.53 17.52
C LEU A 162 -7.69 -9.73 18.46
N ALA A 163 -7.13 -8.85 19.29
CA ALA A 163 -7.94 -7.94 20.10
C ALA A 163 -8.74 -6.96 19.21
N ALA A 164 -8.17 -6.53 18.09
CA ALA A 164 -8.85 -5.70 17.09
C ALA A 164 -9.87 -6.51 16.26
N ASN A 165 -9.55 -7.74 15.87
CA ASN A 165 -10.50 -8.65 15.23
C ASN A 165 -10.24 -10.11 15.65
N PRO A 166 -11.07 -10.67 16.55
CA PRO A 166 -10.89 -12.04 17.04
C PRO A 166 -11.06 -13.12 15.97
N GLN A 167 -11.66 -12.79 14.81
CA GLN A 167 -11.93 -13.71 13.72
C GLN A 167 -10.97 -13.52 12.53
N ASP A 168 -9.89 -12.73 12.66
CA ASP A 168 -8.91 -12.57 11.59
C ASP A 168 -8.19 -13.90 11.33
N VAL A 169 -8.63 -14.61 10.30
CA VAL A 169 -8.16 -15.94 9.93
C VAL A 169 -6.64 -15.95 9.75
N ALA A 170 -6.07 -14.91 9.12
CA ALA A 170 -4.63 -14.80 8.90
C ALA A 170 -3.84 -14.72 10.22
N THR A 171 -4.32 -13.93 11.19
CA THR A 171 -3.71 -13.85 12.51
C THR A 171 -3.86 -15.14 13.31
N LEU A 172 -5.04 -15.76 13.26
CA LEU A 172 -5.27 -17.07 13.89
C LEU A 172 -4.31 -18.13 13.34
N TYR A 173 -4.09 -18.17 12.02
CA TYR A 173 -3.08 -19.04 11.41
C TYR A 173 -1.66 -18.70 11.89
N GLY A 174 -1.31 -17.41 11.97
CA GLY A 174 0.00 -16.97 12.46
C GLY A 174 0.29 -17.38 13.91
N LEU A 175 -0.73 -17.38 14.77
CA LEU A 175 -0.65 -17.82 16.16
C LEU A 175 -0.65 -19.36 16.30
N ALA A 176 -1.35 -20.07 15.41
CA ALA A 176 -1.53 -21.51 15.48
C ALA A 176 -0.33 -22.33 14.96
N LEU A 177 0.58 -21.74 14.18
CA LEU A 177 1.73 -22.46 13.64
C LEU A 177 2.79 -22.72 14.74
N PRO A 178 3.13 -24.00 15.02
CA PRO A 178 4.16 -24.33 15.99
C PRO A 178 5.56 -24.02 15.44
N SER A 179 6.49 -23.75 16.34
CA SER A 179 7.89 -23.37 16.15
C SER A 179 8.78 -24.34 15.34
N SER A 180 8.22 -25.33 14.62
CA SER A 180 9.03 -26.48 14.18
C SER A 180 8.64 -27.21 12.87
N THR A 181 7.62 -26.83 12.08
CA THR A 181 7.06 -27.86 11.16
C THR A 181 6.75 -27.60 9.69
N LEU A 182 6.87 -26.42 9.06
CA LEU A 182 6.62 -26.37 7.60
C LEU A 182 7.49 -25.38 6.79
N PRO A 183 7.83 -25.73 5.52
CA PRO A 183 8.63 -24.90 4.63
C PRO A 183 7.86 -23.65 4.15
N VAL A 184 8.63 -22.59 3.91
CA VAL A 184 8.31 -21.18 3.61
C VAL A 184 7.20 -20.92 2.57
N ARG A 185 6.74 -21.93 1.82
CA ARG A 185 5.84 -21.79 0.67
C ARG A 185 4.34 -21.73 1.02
N PHE A 186 3.97 -21.96 2.28
CA PHE A 186 2.57 -22.11 2.73
C PHE A 186 2.04 -20.96 3.61
N TRP A 187 2.63 -19.77 3.54
CA TRP A 187 1.93 -18.58 4.04
C TRP A 187 0.79 -18.26 3.07
N PRO A 188 -0.50 -18.34 3.48
CA PRO A 188 -1.59 -17.93 2.62
C PRO A 188 -1.32 -16.48 2.20
N GLU A 189 -1.44 -16.20 0.90
CA GLU A 189 -1.24 -14.88 0.32
C GLU A 189 -2.11 -13.88 1.10
N ILE A 190 -1.45 -13.11 1.96
CA ILE A 190 -2.08 -12.15 2.85
C ILE A 190 -2.68 -11.07 1.96
N ARG A 191 -3.97 -11.20 1.63
CA ARG A 191 -4.69 -10.19 0.88
C ARG A 191 -4.76 -8.93 1.74
N THR A 192 -4.11 -7.89 1.26
CA THR A 192 -4.03 -6.56 1.85
C THR A 192 -5.44 -5.96 1.95
N CYS A 193 -5.89 -5.63 3.16
CA CYS A 193 -6.93 -4.62 3.37
C CYS A 193 -6.29 -3.23 3.41
N GLY A 194 -5.35 -2.97 2.48
CA GLY A 194 -4.53 -1.76 2.49
C GLY A 194 -5.22 -0.55 1.85
N LEU A 195 -6.25 -0.74 1.03
CA LEU A 195 -6.94 0.38 0.40
C LEU A 195 -7.73 1.14 1.46
N ARG A 196 -7.15 2.24 1.94
CA ARG A 196 -7.81 3.19 2.82
C ARG A 196 -8.73 4.01 1.94
N ILE A 197 -9.96 3.56 1.87
CA ILE A 197 -11.05 4.30 1.23
C ILE A 197 -11.80 4.92 2.39
N GLN A 198 -11.58 6.21 2.62
CA GLN A 198 -12.34 6.98 3.61
C GLN A 198 -13.65 7.48 3.01
#